data_AF-D6E9Y0-F1
#
_entry.id   AF-D6E9Y0-F1
#
_cell.length_a   1.000
_cell.length_b   1.000
_cell.length_c   1.000
_cell.angle_alpha   90.00
_cell.angle_beta   90.00
_cell.angle_gamma   90.00
#
_symmetry.space_group_name_H-M   'P 1'
#
loop_
_entity.id
_entity.type
_entity.pdbx_description
1 polymer ?
#
loop_
_entity_poly.entity_id
_entity_poly.type
_entity_poly.pdbx_seq_one_letter_code
_entity_poly.pdbx_strand_id
1 'polypeptide(L)'
;MGRNVRFKVNAAGAREVLNSSGVQADLLARARAVKAHAESMDGGVYEADVRAGKNRAHAMVKTPRGDFRTMALQAEHNTLLKSMDAGRW
;
A
#
# COMPACT_ATOMS: atom_id res chain seq x y z
N MET A 1 22.00 -35.18 -25.98
CA MET A 1 21.92 -33.71 -26.21
C MET A 1 20.64 -33.18 -25.57
N GLY A 2 20.70 -32.65 -24.34
CA GLY A 2 19.55 -32.01 -23.71
C GLY A 2 19.41 -30.59 -24.26
N ARG A 3 18.31 -30.30 -24.98
CA ARG A 3 18.02 -28.93 -25.46
C ARG A 3 17.83 -28.03 -24.24
N ASN A 4 18.56 -26.92 -24.18
CA ASN A 4 18.35 -25.83 -23.21
C ASN A 4 16.92 -25.30 -23.31
N VAL A 5 16.01 -25.82 -22.49
CA VAL A 5 14.63 -25.32 -22.38
C VAL A 5 14.68 -23.95 -21.71
N ARG A 6 14.31 -22.90 -22.45
CA ARG A 6 14.19 -21.54 -21.91
C ARG A 6 12.72 -21.28 -21.56
N PHE A 7 12.42 -21.20 -20.27
CA PHE A 7 11.12 -20.76 -19.79
C PHE A 7 11.06 -19.23 -19.79
N LYS A 8 10.02 -18.66 -20.42
CA LYS A 8 9.76 -17.22 -20.42
C LYS A 8 8.36 -16.98 -19.90
N VAL A 9 8.26 -16.31 -18.76
CA VAL A 9 6.97 -15.93 -18.16
C VAL A 9 6.22 -14.99 -19.09
N ASN A 10 4.92 -15.22 -19.26
CA ASN A 10 4.05 -14.28 -19.94
C ASN A 10 3.92 -13.00 -19.09
N ALA A 11 4.52 -11.91 -19.57
CA ALA A 11 4.52 -10.63 -18.87
C ALA A 11 3.10 -10.05 -18.69
N ALA A 12 2.15 -10.34 -19.57
CA ALA A 12 0.78 -9.91 -19.40
C ALA A 12 0.11 -10.66 -18.24
N GLY A 13 0.21 -12.00 -18.24
CA GLY A 13 -0.34 -12.82 -17.16
C GLY A 13 0.29 -12.51 -15.80
N ALA A 14 1.59 -12.23 -15.75
CA ALA A 14 2.24 -11.78 -14.50
C ALA A 14 1.65 -10.47 -13.97
N ARG A 15 1.35 -9.50 -14.84
CA ARG A 15 0.72 -8.23 -14.45
C ARG A 15 -0.72 -8.39 -13.98
N GLU A 16 -1.47 -9.34 -14.58
CA GLU A 16 -2.82 -9.66 -14.12
C GLU A 16 -2.80 -10.21 -12.70
N VAL A 17 -1.89 -11.15 -12.41
CA VAL A 17 -1.72 -11.70 -11.06
C VAL A 17 -1.32 -10.60 -10.07
N LEU A 18 -0.36 -9.74 -10.42
CA LEU A 18 0.09 -8.63 -9.57
C LEU A 18 -0.95 -7.52 -9.36
N ASN A 19 -2.01 -7.48 -10.18
CA ASN A 19 -3.14 -6.57 -10.02
C ASN A 19 -4.42 -7.31 -9.58
N SER A 20 -4.34 -8.60 -9.26
CA SER A 20 -5.51 -9.38 -8.87
C SER A 20 -6.19 -8.82 -7.62
N SER A 21 -7.48 -9.11 -7.48
CA SER A 21 -8.27 -8.67 -6.32
C SER A 21 -7.69 -9.19 -4.99
N GLY A 22 -7.11 -10.39 -4.97
CA GLY A 22 -6.43 -10.94 -3.80
C GLY A 22 -5.22 -10.10 -3.38
N VAL A 23 -4.37 -9.72 -4.33
CA VAL A 23 -3.22 -8.83 -4.05
C VAL A 23 -3.69 -7.46 -3.60
N GLN A 24 -4.75 -6.91 -4.22
CA GLN A 24 -5.29 -5.62 -3.79
C GLN A 24 -5.87 -5.68 -2.37
N ALA A 25 -6.59 -6.74 -2.02
CA ALA A 25 -7.13 -6.93 -0.67
C ALA A 25 -6.01 -7.04 0.37
N ASP A 26 -4.95 -7.77 0.06
CA ASP A 26 -3.75 -7.90 0.89
C ASP A 26 -3.08 -6.54 1.16
N LEU A 27 -2.84 -5.79 0.09
CA LEU A 27 -2.26 -4.45 0.15
C LEU A 27 -3.15 -3.47 0.92
N LEU A 28 -4.47 -3.56 0.76
CA LEU A 28 -5.42 -2.74 1.50
C LEU A 28 -5.42 -3.08 3.00
N ALA A 29 -5.31 -4.36 3.36
CA ALA A 29 -5.18 -4.78 4.76
C ALA A 29 -3.91 -4.19 5.39
N ARG A 30 -2.77 -4.23 4.68
CA ARG A 30 -1.52 -3.57 5.11
C ARG A 30 -1.69 -2.06 5.31
N ALA A 31 -2.34 -1.38 4.36
CA ALA A 31 -2.59 0.05 4.47
C ALA A 31 -3.50 0.40 5.64
N ARG A 32 -4.52 -0.43 5.93
CA ARG A 32 -5.38 -0.26 7.10
C ARG A 32 -4.63 -0.42 8.41
N ALA A 33 -3.66 -1.34 8.49
CA ALA A 33 -2.80 -1.48 9.66
C ALA A 33 -1.94 -0.23 9.89
N VAL A 34 -1.30 0.29 8.84
CA VAL A 34 -0.54 1.55 8.89
C VAL A 34 -1.45 2.72 9.32
N LYS A 35 -2.65 2.81 8.75
CA LYS A 35 -3.66 3.79 9.14
C LYS A 35 -3.98 3.68 10.64
N ALA A 36 -4.37 2.51 11.13
CA ALA A 36 -4.78 2.34 12.53
C ALA A 36 -3.66 2.68 13.51
N HIS A 37 -2.41 2.34 13.16
CA HIS A 37 -1.25 2.72 13.96
C HIS A 37 -0.99 4.23 13.91
N ALA A 38 -1.17 4.90 12.77
CA ALA A 38 -1.01 6.35 12.71
C ALA A 38 -2.08 7.06 13.54
N GLU A 39 -3.34 6.63 13.44
CA GLU A 39 -4.45 7.18 14.22
C GLU A 39 -4.26 7.01 15.73
N SER A 40 -3.58 5.95 16.19
CA SER A 40 -3.29 5.74 17.61
C SER A 40 -2.15 6.63 18.17
N MET A 41 -1.32 7.22 17.30
CA MET A 41 -0.16 8.01 17.71
C MET A 41 -0.47 9.49 17.89
N ASP A 42 -1.22 10.11 16.97
CA ASP A 42 -1.47 11.56 16.98
C ASP A 42 -2.96 11.93 17.02
N GLY A 43 -3.86 10.94 16.97
CA GLY A 43 -5.30 11.17 16.94
C GLY A 43 -5.81 11.86 15.67
N GLY A 44 -4.99 11.94 14.62
CA GLY A 44 -5.40 12.35 13.29
C GLY A 44 -6.31 11.32 12.63
N VAL A 45 -7.01 11.71 11.57
CA VAL A 45 -7.89 10.81 10.79
C VAL A 45 -7.23 10.55 9.45
N TYR A 46 -6.98 9.29 9.11
CA TYR A 46 -6.27 8.93 7.87
C TYR A 46 -7.14 8.11 6.91
N GLU A 47 -6.84 8.16 5.62
CA GLU A 47 -7.48 7.37 4.57
C GLU A 47 -6.52 6.30 4.03
N ALA A 48 -7.01 5.07 3.87
CA ALA A 48 -6.29 3.98 3.21
C ALA A 48 -6.98 3.65 1.88
N ASP A 49 -6.20 3.54 0.80
CA ASP A 49 -6.70 3.26 -0.56
C ASP A 49 -5.78 2.24 -1.25
N VAL A 50 -6.32 1.48 -2.20
CA VAL A 50 -5.58 0.57 -3.07
C VAL A 50 -6.02 0.75 -4.51
N ARG A 51 -5.07 0.78 -5.44
CA ARG A 51 -5.34 0.95 -6.87
C ARG A 51 -4.49 0.00 -7.69
N ALA A 52 -5.11 -0.61 -8.69
CA ALA A 52 -4.38 -1.30 -9.75
C ALA A 52 -3.49 -0.30 -10.51
N GLY A 53 -2.28 -0.72 -10.83
CA GLY A 53 -1.30 0.08 -11.57
C GLY A 53 -0.93 -0.57 -12.89
N LYS A 54 -0.11 0.12 -13.69
CA LYS A 54 0.35 -0.36 -15.00
C LYS A 54 1.00 -1.75 -14.95
N ASN A 55 1.70 -2.06 -13.86
CA ASN A 55 2.42 -3.33 -13.69
C ASN A 55 2.00 -4.14 -12.46
N ARG A 56 1.52 -3.48 -11.40
CA ARG A 56 1.16 -4.08 -10.11
C ARG A 56 0.23 -3.13 -9.34
N ALA A 57 -0.51 -3.67 -8.39
CA ALA A 57 -1.30 -2.88 -7.48
C ALA A 57 -0.42 -2.10 -6.50
N HIS A 58 -0.93 -0.95 -6.06
CA HIS A 58 -0.31 -0.07 -5.09
C HIS A 58 -1.31 0.31 -4.02
N ALA A 59 -0.92 0.20 -2.76
CA ALA A 59 -1.66 0.77 -1.64
C ALA A 59 -1.03 2.07 -1.16
N MET A 60 -1.85 2.95 -0.61
CA MET A 60 -1.43 4.22 -0.03
C MET A 60 -2.22 4.53 1.23
N VAL A 61 -1.59 5.27 2.13
CA VAL A 61 -2.24 5.94 3.26
C VAL A 61 -1.97 7.43 3.14
N LYS A 62 -3.00 8.26 3.30
CA LYS A 62 -2.92 9.71 3.13
C LYS A 62 -3.80 10.42 4.14
N THR A 63 -3.54 11.70 4.33
CA THR A 63 -4.47 12.58 5.03
C THR A 63 -5.71 12.85 4.16
N PRO A 64 -6.91 12.95 4.74
CA PRO A 64 -8.12 13.33 4.04
C PRO A 64 -7.95 14.70 3.37
N ARG A 65 -8.60 14.88 2.23
CA ARG A 65 -8.57 16.17 1.54
C ARG A 65 -9.33 17.21 2.38
N GLY A 66 -8.68 18.32 2.70
CA GLY A 66 -9.29 19.41 3.48
C GLY A 66 -9.20 19.24 4.99
N ASP A 67 -8.60 18.16 5.49
CA ASP A 67 -8.30 18.01 6.92
C ASP A 67 -6.94 18.62 7.27
N PHE A 68 -6.93 19.95 7.41
CA PHE A 68 -5.71 20.70 7.73
C PHE A 68 -5.12 20.34 9.08
N ARG A 69 -5.94 19.86 10.03
CA ARG A 69 -5.46 19.46 11.36
C ARG A 69 -4.60 18.20 11.25
N THR A 70 -5.11 17.16 10.60
CA THR A 70 -4.34 15.92 10.41
C THR A 70 -3.10 16.17 9.55
N MET A 71 -3.19 17.05 8.55
CA MET A 71 -2.01 17.45 7.75
C MET A 71 -0.92 18.13 8.60
N ALA A 72 -1.31 19.01 9.53
CA ALA A 72 -0.37 19.66 10.44
C ALA A 72 0.29 18.67 11.41
N LEU A 73 -0.51 17.79 12.04
CA LEU A 73 -0.01 16.75 12.94
C LEU A 73 0.97 15.80 12.24
N GLN A 74 0.63 15.37 11.02
CA GLN A 74 1.50 14.54 10.19
C GLN A 74 2.82 15.25 9.85
N ALA A 75 2.77 16.55 9.52
CA ALA A 75 3.97 17.32 9.19
C ALA A 75 4.89 17.54 10.41
N GLU A 76 4.31 17.73 11.58
CA GLU A 76 5.04 17.93 12.83
C GLU A 76 5.66 16.63 13.37
N HIS A 77 4.87 15.54 13.38
CA HIS A 77 5.24 14.32 14.06
C HIS A 77 5.74 13.20 13.13
N ASN A 78 5.59 13.35 11.81
CA ASN A 78 5.94 12.34 10.81
C ASN A 78 5.27 10.97 11.08
N THR A 79 4.02 10.99 11.51
CA THR A 79 3.28 9.83 12.04
C THR A 79 3.15 8.69 11.04
N LEU A 80 2.79 8.96 9.79
CA LEU A 80 2.69 7.95 8.73
C LEU A 80 4.02 7.27 8.45
N LEU A 81 5.13 8.01 8.48
CA LEU A 81 6.47 7.46 8.27
C LEU A 81 6.83 6.51 9.42
N LYS A 82 6.54 6.91 10.66
CA LYS A 82 6.76 6.08 11.86
C LYS A 82 5.84 4.86 11.90
N SER A 83 4.68 4.93 11.26
CA SER A 83 3.70 3.85 11.22
C SER A 83 3.90 2.85 10.08
N MET A 84 4.90 3.07 9.20
CA MET A 84 5.13 2.21 8.04
C MET A 84 5.38 0.74 8.41
N ASP A 85 6.02 0.49 9.55
CA ASP A 85 6.37 -0.86 9.98
C ASP A 85 5.16 -1.70 10.38
N ALA A 86 4.05 -1.06 10.75
CA ALA A 86 2.79 -1.76 11.01
C ALA A 86 2.22 -2.47 9.76
N GLY A 87 2.69 -2.11 8.56
CA GLY A 87 2.33 -2.79 7.30
C GLY A 87 3.27 -3.93 6.91
N ARG A 88 4.37 -4.17 7.64
CA ARG A 88 5.33 -5.25 7.37
C ARG A 88 4.90 -6.54 8.08
N TRP A 89 4.67 -7.57 7.29
CA TRP A 89 4.48 -8.95 7.72
C TRP A 89 5.02 -9.86 6.61
#